data_AF-A0A5C8UZ16-F1
#
_entry.id   AF-A0A5C8UZ16-F1
#
_cell.length_a   1.000
_cell.length_b   1.000
_cell.length_c   1.000
_cell.angle_alpha   90.00
_cell.angle_beta   90.00
_cell.angle_gamma   90.00
#
_symmetry.space_group_name_H-M   'P 1'
#
loop_
_entity.id
_entity.type
_entity.pdbx_description
1 polymer ?
#
loop_
_entity_poly.entity_id
_entity_poly.type
_entity_poly.pdbx_seq_one_letter_code
_entity_poly.pdbx_strand_id
1 'polypeptide(L)' 'MKKLNTSQKIVLISGIIGVLIGIYGKYDGWLYDDYFIFFYTGISLIWVAFLRTDRRCHKNSRKASREIAE' A
#
# COMPACT_ATOMS: atom_id res chain seq x y z
N MET A 1 9.54 1.84 17.77
CA MET A 1 8.56 1.43 16.73
C MET A 1 8.95 2.08 15.42
N LYS A 2 9.25 1.31 14.36
CA LYS A 2 9.64 1.85 13.05
C LYS A 2 8.52 2.72 12.51
N LYS A 3 8.80 4.00 12.30
CA LYS A 3 7.89 5.02 11.77
C LYS A 3 7.34 4.52 10.42
N LEU A 4 6.08 4.09 10.39
CA LEU A 4 5.40 3.72 9.14
C LEU A 4 5.38 4.96 8.24
N ASN A 5 5.84 4.80 7.00
CA ASN A 5 5.87 5.89 6.03
C ASN A 5 4.45 6.42 5.80
N THR A 6 4.28 7.75 5.73
CA THR A 6 2.99 8.42 5.54
C THR A 6 2.19 7.81 4.37
N SER A 7 2.88 7.41 3.31
CA SER A 7 2.29 6.73 2.14
C SER A 7 1.66 5.36 2.48
N GLN A 8 2.30 4.51 3.29
CA GLN A 8 1.70 3.24 3.72
C GLN A 8 0.45 3.46 4.56
N LYS A 9 0.48 4.48 5.43
CA LYS A 9 -0.68 4.82 6.27
C LYS A 9 -1.88 5.27 5.41
N ILE A 10 -1.64 6.08 4.38
CA ILE A 10 -2.69 6.54 3.46
C ILE A 10 -3.28 5.35 2.68
N VAL A 11 -2.43 4.47 2.13
CA VAL A 11 -2.90 3.28 1.40
C VAL A 11 -3.71 2.35 2.31
N LEU A 12 -3.27 2.17 3.56
CA LEU A 12 -4.00 1.39 4.56
C LEU A 12 -5.39 1.99 4.84
N ILE A 13 -5.47 3.30 5.07
CA ILE A 13 -6.75 3.98 5.33
C ILE A 13 -7.68 3.87 4.12
N SER A 14 -7.16 4.06 2.90
CA SER A 14 -7.95 3.92 1.67
C SER A 14 -8.53 2.50 1.48
N GLY A 15 -7.74 1.48 1.82
CA GLY A 15 -8.19 0.08 1.77
C GLY A 15 -9.28 -0.22 2.80
N ILE A 16 -9.14 0.29 4.04
CA ILE A 16 -10.18 0.15 5.08
C ILE A 16 -11.48 0.81 4.64
N ILE A 17 -11.42 2.01 4.06
CA ILE A 17 -12.61 2.70 3.53
C ILE A 17 -13.27 1.87 2.42
N GLY A 18 -12.49 1.32 1.48
CA GLY A 18 -13.02 0.47 0.40
C GLY A 18 -13.73 -0.79 0.93
N VAL A 19 -13.17 -1.45 1.94
CA VAL A 19 -13.80 -2.60 2.60
C VAL A 19 -15.10 -2.20 3.30
N LEU A 20 -15.12 -1.07 4.00
CA LEU A 20 -16.33 -0.57 4.66
C LEU A 20 -17.43 -0.23 3.65
N ILE A 21 -17.08 0.37 2.51
CA ILE A 21 -18.02 0.64 1.42
C ILE A 21 -18.58 -0.68 0.85
N GLY A 22 -17.73 -1.69 0.61
CA GLY A 22 -18.18 -3.00 0.14
C GLY A 22 -19.11 -3.71 1.13
N ILE A 23 -18.82 -3.62 2.43
CA ILE A 23 -19.70 -4.16 3.47
C ILE A 23 -21.03 -3.39 3.51
N TYR A 24 -20.98 -2.06 3.42
CA TYR A 24 -22.18 -1.22 3.40
C TYR A 24 -23.06 -1.51 2.19
N GLY A 25 -22.48 -1.62 0.99
CA GLY A 25 -23.19 -2.01 -0.23
C GLY A 25 -23.88 -3.36 -0.11
N LYS A 26 -23.27 -4.34 0.58
CA LYS A 26 -23.92 -5.62 0.88
C LYS A 26 -25.19 -5.46 1.72
N TYR A 27 -25.19 -4.54 2.69
CA TYR A 27 -26.37 -4.26 3.52
C TYR A 27 -27.44 -3.44 2.80
N ASP A 28 -27.03 -2.58 1.87
CA ASP A 28 -27.91 -1.75 1.04
C ASP A 28 -28.57 -2.52 -0.12
N GLY A 29 -28.17 -3.79 -0.33
CA GLY A 29 -28.71 -4.65 -1.38
C GLY A 29 -28.10 -4.41 -2.75
N TRP A 30 -26.87 -3.87 -2.82
CA TRP A 30 -26.13 -3.73 -4.06
C TRP A 30 -25.95 -5.08 -4.76
N LEU A 31 -25.88 -5.03 -6.09
CA LEU A 31 -25.53 -6.20 -6.89
C LEU A 31 -24.18 -6.75 -6.43
N TYR A 32 -24.07 -8.08 -6.47
CA TYR A 32 -22.88 -8.81 -6.06
C TYR A 32 -21.63 -8.25 -6.73
N ASP A 33 -21.69 -7.97 -8.03
CA ASP A 33 -20.57 -7.48 -8.82
C ASP A 33 -20.04 -6.12 -8.33
N ASP A 34 -20.92 -5.23 -7.88
CA ASP A 34 -20.53 -3.88 -7.44
C ASP A 34 -19.85 -3.92 -6.07
N TYR A 35 -20.50 -4.50 -5.05
CA TYR A 35 -19.91 -4.48 -3.71
C TYR A 35 -18.69 -5.41 -3.59
N PHE A 36 -18.64 -6.48 -4.38
CA PHE A 36 -17.51 -7.41 -4.39
C PHE A 36 -16.24 -6.73 -4.93
N ILE A 37 -16.36 -5.86 -5.94
CA ILE A 37 -15.22 -5.11 -6.48
C ILE A 37 -14.59 -4.21 -5.40
N PHE A 38 -15.40 -3.48 -4.64
CA PHE A 38 -14.93 -2.57 -3.59
C PHE A 38 -14.31 -3.34 -2.42
N PHE A 39 -14.90 -4.47 -2.06
CA PHE A 39 -14.37 -5.33 -1.02
C PHE A 39 -13.00 -5.92 -1.42
N TYR A 40 -12.88 -6.47 -2.62
CA TYR A 40 -11.65 -7.13 -3.08
C TYR A 40 -10.51 -6.15 -3.31
N THR A 41 -10.81 -4.98 -3.89
CA THR A 41 -9.84 -3.90 -4.07
C THR A 41 -9.39 -3.33 -2.73
N GLY A 42 -10.32 -3.13 -1.78
CA GLY A 42 -10.02 -2.68 -0.43
C GLY A 42 -9.08 -3.63 0.33
N ILE A 43 -9.39 -4.93 0.32
CA ILE A 43 -8.54 -5.98 0.92
C ILE A 43 -7.15 -6.01 0.27
N SER A 44 -7.08 -5.91 -1.06
CA SER A 44 -5.81 -5.88 -1.80
C SER A 44 -4.96 -4.66 -1.41
N LEU A 45 -5.56 -3.49 -1.26
CA LEU A 45 -4.87 -2.27 -0.83
C LEU A 45 -4.37 -2.37 0.62
N ILE A 46 -5.16 -2.96 1.51
CA ILE A 46 -4.72 -3.25 2.89
C ILE A 46 -3.49 -4.17 2.84
N TRP A 47 -3.54 -5.23 2.04
CA TRP A 47 -2.42 -6.16 1.89
C TRP A 47 -1.15 -5.49 1.36
N VAL A 48 -1.28 -4.68 0.31
CA VAL A 48 -0.16 -3.91 -0.28
C VAL A 48 0.40 -2.88 0.71
N ALA A 49 -0.43 -2.29 1.56
CA ALA A 49 0.04 -1.36 2.60
C ALA A 49 0.96 -2.05 3.62
N PHE A 50 0.75 -3.34 3.90
CA PHE A 50 1.61 -4.14 4.76
C PHE A 50 2.88 -4.65 4.05
N LEU A 51 2.90 -4.62 2.72
CA LEU A 51 4.09 -4.90 1.94
C LEU A 51 5.12 -3.81 2.23
N ARG A 52 6.04 -4.08 3.16
CA ARG A 52 7.16 -3.20 3.44
C ARG A 52 7.96 -3.05 2.17
N THR A 53 7.86 -1.89 1.55
CA THR A 53 8.85 -1.45 0.56
C THR A 53 10.15 -1.18 1.32
N ASP A 54 10.87 -2.25 1.69
CA ASP A 54 12.25 -2.17 2.13
C ASP A 54 13.07 -1.83 0.88
N ARG A 55 12.91 -0.60 0.35
CA ARG A 55 13.96 0.00 -0.48
C ARG A 55 15.12 0.30 0.46
N ARG A 56 15.85 -0.74 0.87
CA ARG A 56 17.31 -0.63 0.96
C ARG A 56 17.79 -0.42 -0.46
N CYS A 57 17.67 0.82 -0.97
CA CYS A 57 18.73 1.29 -1.85
C CYS A 57 20.00 1.12 -1.03
N HIS A 58 20.76 0.05 -1.32
CA HIS A 58 22.14 -0.06 -0.89
C HIS A 58 22.79 1.27 -1.27
N LYS A 59 23.04 2.12 -0.27
CA LYS A 59 23.96 3.26 -0.41
C LYS A 59 25.33 2.66 -0.69
N ASN A 60 25.60 2.37 -1.96
CA ASN A 60 26.92 1.95 -2.41
C ASN A 60 27.37 2.76 -3.62
N SER A 61 27.13 4.08 -3.61
CA SER A 61 27.73 5.00 -4.59
C SER A 61 28.76 5.95 -3.99
N ARG A 62 29.31 5.64 -2.80
CA ARG A 62 30.47 6.37 -2.26
C ARG A 62 31.83 5.91 -2.80
N LYS A 63 31.86 5.08 -3.86
CA LYS A 63 33.09 4.57 -4.49
C LYS A 63 33.27 4.90 -5.98
N ALA A 64 32.33 5.57 -6.65
CA ALA A 64 32.46 5.86 -8.08
C ALA A 64 33.16 7.21 -8.43
N SER A 65 33.61 7.99 -7.44
CA SER A 65 34.33 9.26 -7.68
C SER A 65 35.69 9.37 -6.97
N ARG A 66 36.30 8.24 -6.60
CA ARG A 66 37.67 8.22 -6.05
C ARG A 66 38.68 7.38 -6.84
N GLU A 67 38.31 6.86 -8.01
CA GLU A 67 39.18 5.99 -8.82
C GLU A 67 39.41 6.53 -10.25
N ILE A 68 39.05 7.79 -10.52
CA ILE A 68 39.39 8.52 -11.77
C ILE A 68 40.18 9.79 -11.41
N ALA A 69 41.10 9.66 -10.47
CA ALA A 69 42.02 10.71 -10.04
C ALA A 69 43.40 10.12 -9.66
N GLU A 70 43.83 9.07 -10.36
CA GLU A 70 45.23 8.64 -10.47
C GLU A 70 45.60 8.51 -11.95
#